data_AF-A0A964FJM6-F1
#
_entry.id   AF-A0A964FJM6-F1
#
_cell.length_a   1.000
_cell.length_b   1.000
_cell.length_c   1.000
_cell.angle_alpha   90.00
_cell.angle_beta   90.00
_cell.angle_gamma   90.00
#
_symmetry.space_group_name_H-M   'P 1'
#
loop_
_entity.id
_entity.type
_entity.pdbx_description
1 polymer ?
#
loop_
_entity_poly.entity_id
_entity_poly.type
_entity_poly.pdbx_seq_one_letter_code
_entity_poly.pdbx_strand_id
1 'polypeptide(L)'
;MDSLKNYRQIVKQLLAEYSEIPVVDKGIQNATLFDVESDRYMLINIGWFNEQRIHHCVIHIDIIDGQVWIQANNTDRLIAEELVAAGIPAKSIVLGLQPPDVRSYTAYGVPCREMATAAQECYK
;
A
#
# COMPACT_ATOMS: atom_id res chain seq x y z
N MET A 1 -0.68 8.39 -18.38
CA MET A 1 -0.74 9.58 -17.51
C MET A 1 -2.05 9.65 -16.73
N ASP A 2 -3.19 9.33 -17.36
CA ASP A 2 -4.49 9.36 -16.66
C ASP A 2 -4.65 8.23 -15.61
N SER A 3 -4.10 7.04 -15.88
CA SER A 3 -4.11 5.93 -14.92
C SER A 3 -3.34 6.23 -13.62
N LEU A 4 -2.17 6.87 -13.71
CA LEU A 4 -1.36 7.19 -12.53
C LEU A 4 -2.02 8.24 -11.65
N LYS A 5 -2.61 9.29 -12.25
CA LYS A 5 -3.40 10.28 -11.50
C LYS A 5 -4.57 9.63 -10.78
N ASN A 6 -5.26 8.70 -11.45
CA ASN A 6 -6.35 7.93 -10.85
C ASN A 6 -5.87 7.06 -9.67
N TYR A 7 -4.74 6.35 -9.81
CA TYR A 7 -4.19 5.53 -8.71
C TYR A 7 -3.84 6.37 -7.48
N ARG A 8 -3.19 7.52 -7.69
CA ARG A 8 -2.88 8.47 -6.60
C ARG A 8 -4.15 8.94 -5.88
N GLN A 9 -5.21 9.23 -6.64
CA GLN A 9 -6.48 9.64 -6.05
C GLN A 9 -7.12 8.51 -5.24
N ILE A 10 -7.18 7.30 -5.79
CA ILE A 10 -7.74 6.13 -5.11
C ILE A 10 -6.96 5.84 -3.82
N VAL A 11 -5.63 5.79 -3.87
CA VAL A 11 -4.79 5.51 -2.70
C VAL A 11 -4.97 6.57 -1.61
N LYS A 12 -4.95 7.85 -1.97
CA LYS A 12 -5.18 8.94 -1.00
C LYS A 12 -6.57 8.88 -0.39
N GLN A 13 -7.60 8.60 -1.19
CA GLN A 13 -8.98 8.50 -0.73
C GLN A 13 -9.15 7.34 0.24
N LEU A 14 -8.62 6.16 -0.09
CA LEU A 14 -8.63 5.00 0.79
C LEU A 14 -7.96 5.35 2.12
N LEU A 15 -6.74 5.89 2.12
CA LEU A 15 -6.05 6.21 3.38
C LEU A 15 -6.75 7.31 4.19
N ALA A 16 -7.38 8.29 3.53
CA ALA A 16 -8.18 9.30 4.19
C ALA A 16 -9.41 8.69 4.87
N GLU A 17 -10.13 7.79 4.21
CA GLU A 17 -11.28 7.08 4.79
C GLU A 17 -10.89 6.26 6.02
N TYR A 18 -9.76 5.54 5.95
CA TYR A 18 -9.23 4.82 7.10
C TYR A 18 -8.79 5.74 8.25
N SER A 19 -8.33 6.96 7.95
CA SER A 19 -7.92 7.91 8.98
C SER A 19 -9.09 8.44 9.81
N GLU A 20 -10.31 8.40 9.27
CA GLU A 20 -11.54 8.79 9.97
C GLU A 20 -12.07 7.72 10.93
N ILE A 21 -11.53 6.49 10.87
CA ILE A 21 -11.93 5.42 11.80
C ILE A 21 -11.41 5.77 13.20
N PRO A 22 -12.29 5.94 14.21
CA PRO A 22 -11.88 6.35 15.54
C PRO A 22 -10.93 5.35 16.19
N VAL A 23 -9.83 5.86 16.75
CA VAL A 23 -8.98 5.08 17.64
C VAL A 23 -9.62 5.02 19.02
N VAL A 24 -9.69 3.83 19.62
CA VAL A 24 -10.33 3.61 20.92
C VAL A 24 -9.63 4.41 22.04
N ASP A 25 -8.30 4.50 21.95
CA ASP A 25 -7.47 5.17 22.94
C ASP A 25 -7.34 6.67 22.68
N LYS A 26 -7.88 7.48 23.59
CA LYS A 26 -7.94 8.96 23.48
C LYS A 26 -6.58 9.68 23.34
N GLY A 27 -5.48 8.99 23.66
CA GLY A 27 -4.12 9.54 23.52
C GLY A 27 -3.46 9.25 22.17
N ILE A 28 -4.16 8.55 21.27
CA ILE A 28 -3.67 8.13 19.97
C ILE A 28 -4.53 8.80 18.88
N GLN A 29 -3.88 9.31 17.85
CA GLN A 29 -4.53 9.86 16.66
C GLN A 29 -4.06 9.16 15.40
N ASN A 30 -4.94 9.10 14.41
CA ASN A 30 -4.57 8.77 13.03
C ASN A 30 -3.92 9.98 12.37
N ALA A 31 -2.91 9.75 11.55
CA ALA A 31 -2.31 10.77 10.69
C ALA A 31 -1.97 10.16 9.33
N THR A 32 -2.37 10.86 8.26
CA THR A 32 -1.97 10.51 6.89
C THR A 32 -0.73 11.28 6.48
N LEU A 33 0.26 10.60 5.92
CA LEU A 33 1.48 11.19 5.35
C LEU A 33 1.48 10.94 3.86
N PHE A 34 1.43 12.01 3.06
CA PHE A 34 1.40 11.93 1.60
C PHE A 34 2.59 12.67 1.00
N ASP A 35 3.59 11.92 0.55
CA ASP A 35 4.67 12.42 -0.31
C ASP A 35 4.24 12.20 -1.76
N VAL A 36 3.62 13.22 -2.34
CA VAL A 36 3.09 13.17 -3.72
C VAL A 36 4.21 13.21 -4.76
N GLU A 37 5.37 13.78 -4.42
CA GLU A 37 6.51 13.90 -5.34
C GLU A 37 7.21 12.56 -5.51
N SER A 38 7.37 11.80 -4.42
CA SER A 38 7.99 10.47 -4.42
C SER A 38 7.00 9.31 -4.48
N ASP A 39 5.69 9.60 -4.61
CA ASP A 39 4.61 8.61 -4.65
C ASP A 39 4.58 7.66 -3.42
N ARG A 40 4.68 8.22 -2.21
CA ARG A 40 4.63 7.46 -0.95
C ARG A 40 3.48 7.92 -0.07
N TYR A 41 2.68 6.98 0.41
CA TYR A 41 1.45 7.26 1.13
C TYR A 41 1.31 6.35 2.35
N MET A 42 1.16 6.95 3.53
CA MET A 42 1.06 6.20 4.77
C MET A 42 -0.10 6.68 5.62
N LEU A 43 -0.69 5.74 6.36
CA LEU A 43 -1.49 5.99 7.54
C LEU A 43 -0.71 5.52 8.77
N ILE A 44 -0.57 6.40 9.76
CA ILE A 44 0.14 6.09 11.00
C ILE A 44 -0.70 6.44 12.23
N ASN A 45 -0.53 5.67 13.29
CA ASN A 45 -0.97 6.03 14.63
C ASN A 45 0.14 6.77 15.36
N ILE A 46 -0.18 7.93 15.92
CA ILE A 46 0.74 8.77 16.68
C ILE A 46 0.11 9.09 18.02
N GLY A 47 0.84 8.93 19.11
CA GLY A 47 0.28 9.27 20.40
C GLY A 47 1.05 8.76 21.60
N TRP A 48 0.37 8.74 22.72
CA TRP A 48 0.83 8.11 23.96
C TRP A 48 -0.30 7.30 24.56
N PHE A 49 0.03 6.12 25.07
CA PHE A 49 -0.89 5.26 25.80
C PHE A 49 -0.15 4.64 26.97
N ASN A 50 -0.63 4.84 28.21
CA ASN A 50 -0.02 4.32 29.44
C ASN A 50 1.51 4.51 29.48
N GLU A 51 1.98 5.74 29.30
CA GLU A 51 3.41 6.12 29.28
C GLU A 51 4.23 5.52 28.13
N GLN A 52 3.60 4.78 27.22
CA GLN A 52 4.25 4.24 26.03
C GLN A 52 4.02 5.16 24.84
N ARG A 53 5.12 5.44 24.12
CA ARG A 53 5.07 6.18 22.87
C ARG A 53 4.45 5.30 21.78
N ILE A 54 3.39 5.79 21.15
CA ILE A 54 2.81 5.18 19.96
C ILE A 54 3.30 5.95 18.73
N HIS A 55 3.98 5.23 17.85
CA HIS A 55 4.40 5.68 16.52
C HIS A 55 4.42 4.47 15.59
N HIS A 56 3.24 4.10 15.10
CA HIS A 56 3.00 2.83 14.42
C HIS A 56 2.47 3.05 13.01
N CYS A 57 3.02 2.34 12.03
CA CYS A 57 2.50 2.36 10.66
C CYS A 57 1.31 1.40 10.55
N VAL A 58 0.15 1.92 10.14
CA VAL A 58 -1.08 1.12 9.98
C VAL A 58 -1.16 0.57 8.56
N ILE A 59 -1.08 1.45 7.55
CA ILE A 59 -1.06 1.08 6.13
C ILE A 59 0.04 1.90 5.45
N HIS A 60 0.82 1.28 4.58
CA HIS A 60 1.83 1.95 3.74
C HIS A 60 1.68 1.48 2.30
N ILE A 61 1.47 2.44 1.40
CA ILE A 61 1.31 2.22 -0.03
C ILE A 61 2.28 3.14 -0.78
N ASP A 62 3.05 2.56 -1.71
CA ASP A 62 3.84 3.30 -2.68
C ASP A 62 3.24 3.17 -4.08
N ILE A 63 3.59 4.08 -4.99
CA ILE A 63 3.40 3.86 -6.43
C ILE A 63 4.77 3.86 -7.11
N ILE A 64 5.22 2.68 -7.54
CA ILE A 64 6.56 2.44 -8.08
C ILE A 64 6.43 1.90 -9.51
N ASP A 65 7.10 2.54 -10.47
CA ASP A 65 7.03 2.21 -11.90
C ASP A 65 5.58 2.08 -12.42
N GLY A 66 4.66 2.89 -11.87
CA GLY A 66 3.25 2.91 -12.24
C GLY A 66 2.39 1.78 -11.64
N GLN A 67 2.95 0.96 -10.76
CA GLN A 67 2.23 -0.08 -10.00
C GLN A 67 2.00 0.39 -8.56
N VAL A 68 0.90 -0.03 -7.95
CA VAL A 68 0.56 0.26 -6.55
C VAL A 68 1.13 -0.84 -5.66
N TRP A 69 2.03 -0.48 -4.76
CA TRP A 69 2.72 -1.40 -3.88
C TRP A 69 2.17 -1.30 -2.47
N ILE A 70 1.64 -2.39 -1.93
CA ILE A 70 1.24 -2.45 -0.52
C ILE A 70 2.46 -2.89 0.27
N GLN A 71 3.09 -1.95 0.97
CA GLN A 71 4.31 -2.18 1.76
C GLN A 71 3.99 -2.69 3.16
N ALA A 72 2.89 -2.22 3.75
CA ALA A 72 2.40 -2.65 5.04
C ALA A 72 0.88 -2.59 5.09
N ASN A 73 0.29 -3.59 5.74
CA ASN A 73 -1.11 -3.61 6.13
C ASN A 73 -1.21 -4.29 7.50
N ASN A 74 -1.26 -3.48 8.55
CA ASN A 74 -1.36 -3.93 9.94
C ASN A 74 -2.82 -3.86 10.43
N THR A 75 -3.76 -4.12 9.53
CA THR A 75 -5.19 -4.21 9.80
C THR A 75 -5.69 -5.61 9.45
N ASP A 76 -6.92 -5.92 9.81
CA ASP A 76 -7.64 -7.12 9.40
C ASP A 76 -8.30 -6.98 8.01
N ARG A 77 -8.07 -5.87 7.31
CA ARG A 77 -8.72 -5.53 6.04
C ARG A 77 -7.96 -6.04 4.84
N LEU A 78 -8.69 -6.35 3.78
CA LEU A 78 -8.14 -6.84 2.52
C LEU A 78 -7.88 -5.66 1.57
N ILE A 79 -6.90 -4.82 1.92
CA ILE A 79 -6.58 -3.58 1.19
C ILE A 79 -6.40 -3.79 -0.31
N ALA A 80 -5.79 -4.91 -0.72
CA ALA A 80 -5.61 -5.22 -2.13
C ALA A 80 -6.94 -5.46 -2.87
N GLU A 81 -7.95 -6.06 -2.21
CA GLU A 81 -9.30 -6.23 -2.77
C GLU A 81 -10.05 -4.91 -2.83
N GLU A 82 -9.92 -4.06 -1.82
CA GLU A 82 -10.53 -2.72 -1.80
C GLU A 82 -9.98 -1.83 -2.92
N LEU A 83 -8.66 -1.86 -3.16
CA LEU A 83 -8.04 -1.16 -4.29
C LEU A 83 -8.55 -1.69 -5.64
N VAL A 84 -8.80 -3.00 -5.77
CA VAL A 84 -9.41 -3.59 -6.97
C VAL A 84 -10.85 -3.11 -7.14
N ALA A 85 -11.64 -3.13 -6.07
CA ALA A 85 -13.03 -2.65 -6.08
C ALA A 85 -13.11 -1.16 -6.43
N ALA A 86 -12.12 -0.36 -6.05
CA ALA A 86 -11.99 1.05 -6.41
C ALA A 86 -11.52 1.29 -7.86
N GLY A 87 -11.22 0.23 -8.61
CA GLY A 87 -10.93 0.29 -10.05
C GLY A 87 -9.45 0.17 -10.43
N ILE A 88 -8.56 -0.23 -9.50
CA ILE A 88 -7.17 -0.55 -9.84
C ILE A 88 -7.10 -2.00 -10.32
N PRO A 89 -6.62 -2.28 -11.54
CA PRO A 89 -6.46 -3.66 -12.00
C PRO A 89 -5.59 -4.46 -11.03
N ALA A 90 -5.98 -5.70 -10.69
CA ALA A 90 -5.23 -6.54 -9.76
C ALA A 90 -3.75 -6.73 -10.18
N LYS A 91 -3.47 -6.76 -11.48
CA LYS A 91 -2.11 -6.87 -12.03
C LYS A 91 -1.28 -5.58 -11.95
N SER A 92 -1.91 -4.45 -11.64
CA SER A 92 -1.23 -3.20 -11.32
C SER A 92 -0.95 -3.06 -9.82
N ILE A 93 -1.35 -4.02 -8.98
CA ILE A 93 -1.08 -4.03 -7.54
C ILE A 93 0.04 -5.04 -7.27
N VAL A 94 1.01 -4.67 -6.44
CA VAL A 94 2.10 -5.55 -5.98
C VAL A 94 2.02 -5.67 -4.46
N LEU A 95 2.04 -6.90 -3.95
CA LEU A 95 2.12 -7.15 -2.51
C LEU A 95 3.58 -7.01 -2.04
N GLY A 96 4.01 -5.77 -1.78
CA GLY A 96 5.36 -5.45 -1.30
C GLY A 96 5.69 -6.11 0.05
N LEU A 97 4.68 -6.27 0.91
CA LEU A 97 4.75 -7.01 2.18
C LEU A 97 5.07 -8.52 2.03
N GLN A 98 4.99 -9.06 0.81
CA GLN A 98 5.31 -10.45 0.52
C GLN A 98 6.74 -10.59 -0.04
N PRO A 99 7.47 -11.67 0.29
CA PRO A 99 8.75 -12.00 -0.33
C PRO A 99 8.67 -12.03 -1.86
N PRO A 100 9.70 -11.57 -2.60
CA PRO A 100 9.65 -11.50 -4.07
C PRO A 100 9.28 -12.81 -4.76
N ASP A 101 9.84 -13.92 -4.30
CA ASP A 101 9.65 -15.27 -4.83
C ASP A 101 8.22 -15.81 -4.69
N VAL A 102 7.44 -15.28 -3.74
CA VAL A 102 6.05 -15.73 -3.56
C VAL A 102 5.03 -14.91 -4.35
N ARG A 103 5.40 -13.71 -4.84
CA ARG A 103 4.46 -12.76 -5.47
C ARG A 103 3.82 -13.34 -6.74
N SER A 104 4.56 -14.14 -7.49
CA SER A 104 4.09 -14.80 -8.71
C SER A 104 2.96 -15.80 -8.46
N TYR A 105 2.84 -16.34 -7.24
CA TYR A 105 1.77 -17.26 -6.84
C TYR A 105 0.53 -16.54 -6.28
N THR A 106 0.55 -15.21 -6.21
CA THR A 106 -0.59 -14.41 -5.75
C THR A 106 -1.52 -14.06 -6.92
N ALA A 107 -2.75 -13.61 -6.61
CA ALA A 107 -3.68 -13.11 -7.64
C ALA A 107 -3.24 -11.77 -8.27
N TYR A 108 -2.27 -11.08 -7.66
CA TYR A 108 -1.89 -9.71 -8.01
C TYR A 108 -0.72 -9.67 -9.02
N GLY A 109 -0.13 -8.49 -9.21
CA GLY A 109 0.99 -8.25 -10.10
C GLY A 109 2.35 -8.60 -9.49
N VAL A 110 3.33 -8.75 -10.37
CA VAL A 110 4.76 -8.81 -10.04
C VAL A 110 5.43 -7.50 -10.47
N PRO A 111 6.56 -7.12 -9.85
CA PRO A 111 7.31 -5.93 -10.22
C PRO A 111 7.64 -5.89 -11.71
N CYS A 112 7.36 -4.76 -12.37
CA CYS A 112 7.58 -4.60 -13.81
C CYS A 112 9.05 -4.83 -14.22
N ARG A 113 10.02 -4.55 -13.33
CA ARG A 113 11.45 -4.79 -13.60
C ARG A 113 11.86 -6.26 -13.49
N GLU A 114 11.13 -7.11 -12.77
CA GLU A 114 11.42 -8.56 -12.68
C GLU A 114 10.94 -9.34 -13.92
N MET A 115 10.05 -8.75 -14.73
CA MET A 115 9.66 -9.34 -16.02
C MET A 115 10.81 -9.37 -17.04
N ALA A 116 11.84 -8.53 -16.86
CA ALA A 116 13.02 -8.53 -17.73
C ALA A 116 14.03 -9.66 -17.42
N THR A 117 14.07 -10.13 -16.16
CA THR A 117 15.04 -11.15 -15.72
C THR A 117 14.47 -12.56 -15.78
N ALA A 118 13.18 -12.76 -15.51
CA ALA A 118 12.55 -14.09 -15.60
C ALA A 118 12.52 -14.66 -17.04
N ALA A 119 12.55 -13.78 -18.07
CA ALA A 119 12.64 -14.21 -19.46
C ALA A 119 14.01 -14.77 -19.87
N GLN A 120 15.06 -14.57 -19.06
CA GLN A 120 16.41 -15.07 -19.34
C GLN A 120 16.68 -16.48 -18.74
N GLU A 121 15.86 -16.95 -17.81
CA GLU A 121 16.02 -18.29 -17.20
C GLU A 121 15.19 -19.38 -17.91
N CYS A 122 14.12 -19.01 -18.64
CA CYS A 122 13.35 -19.97 -19.47
C CYS A 122 13.98 -20.28 -20.85
N TYR A 123 15.16 -19.72 -21.16
CA TYR A 123 15.91 -20.02 -22.39
C TYR A 123 17.29 -20.63 -22.09
N LYS A 124 17.42 -21.38 -20.99
CA LYS A 124 18.59 -22.23 -20.72
C LYS A 124 18.18 -23.68 -20.53
#